data_AF-A9FPZ3-F1
#
_entry.id   AF-A9FPZ3-F1
#
_cell.length_a   1.000
_cell.length_b   1.000
_cell.length_c   1.000
_cell.angle_alpha   90.00
_cell.angle_beta   90.00
_cell.angle_gamma   90.00
#
_symmetry.space_group_name_H-M   'P 1'
#
loop_
_entity.id
_entity.type
_entity.pdbx_description
1 polymer ?
#
loop_
_entity_poly.entity_id
_entity_poly.type
_entity_poly.pdbx_seq_one_letter_code
_entity_poly.pdbx_strand_id
1 'polypeptide(L)'
;MSDEDGAGGSSTSAGHGGSSASGEGGSSSSGEGGSSSSGEGGSSSSGEGGSVRCPVATHNGIISIQDVSIQGAPQAGHGLTVQVLFTASRPPAYEEMPGQVEGCKAWVYDTEDSPPPALTDQGEITIAGLEGGPLVCRFAGSGYVCPTSTGAGQAGVAPGQAGTAAYTIEGATFSAADVGRYLRVTGAANAKNQGAFPIVAVESSTTAIVVNQGAAEEAFAAEYTVLAGAGPVPNNPVDPIEGGDEVVVGISPGGEMAFDFPDSAPIVAGEAFTPDTASAAALVAVPLDGSPLTLGCGGPGGSCGPAQATIVRLTSTDGDVEGASPFAMPPPARKQVEIQCVALGGDGTLTIPAEAMKLLQEAHQVSPISRIRTALMREGWAGPTNAASLPPNITTILVGHGLLGFTSP
;
A
#
# COMPACT_ATOMS: atom_id res chain seq x y z
N MET A 1 42.40 -21.85 40.11
CA MET A 1 42.38 -22.46 41.45
C MET A 1 41.31 -21.72 42.23
N SER A 2 40.41 -22.50 42.83
CA SER A 2 39.20 -22.14 43.56
C SER A 2 37.94 -22.01 42.71
N ASP A 3 37.34 -23.19 42.57
CA ASP A 3 35.95 -23.52 42.29
C ASP A 3 34.97 -22.83 43.25
N GLU A 4 33.74 -22.55 42.80
CA GLU A 4 32.54 -22.71 43.63
C GLU A 4 31.28 -22.83 42.76
N ASP A 5 30.61 -23.96 42.93
CA ASP A 5 29.38 -24.41 42.28
C ASP A 5 28.14 -23.64 42.75
N GLY A 6 27.15 -23.51 41.85
CA GLY A 6 25.81 -23.02 42.17
C GLY A 6 24.76 -23.54 41.19
N ALA A 7 24.28 -24.76 41.42
CA ALA A 7 23.14 -25.36 40.72
C ALA A 7 21.82 -25.10 41.47
N GLY A 8 20.71 -24.95 40.74
CA GLY A 8 19.38 -25.20 41.29
C GLY A 8 18.24 -24.48 40.55
N GLY A 9 17.29 -25.25 39.99
CA GLY A 9 15.96 -24.71 39.67
C GLY A 9 15.25 -25.26 38.45
N SER A 10 15.18 -26.58 38.26
CA SER A 10 14.21 -27.20 37.35
C SER A 10 12.84 -27.24 38.02
N SER A 11 11.80 -26.76 37.33
CA SER A 11 10.40 -27.07 37.69
C SER A 11 9.64 -27.57 36.46
N THR A 12 9.38 -28.86 36.47
CA THR A 12 8.44 -29.57 35.61
C THR A 12 7.04 -29.42 36.20
N SER A 13 6.07 -29.01 35.39
CA SER A 13 4.65 -29.21 35.74
C SER A 13 4.04 -30.16 34.71
N ALA A 14 3.64 -31.31 35.21
CA ALA A 14 2.88 -32.33 34.50
C ALA A 14 1.44 -32.30 35.02
N GLY A 15 0.47 -32.03 34.13
CA GLY A 15 -0.93 -32.49 34.28
C GLY A 15 -1.17 -33.49 33.15
N HIS A 16 -1.53 -34.76 33.37
CA HIS A 16 -2.82 -35.27 33.88
C HIS A 16 -3.99 -34.47 33.29
N GLY A 17 -4.88 -34.99 32.46
CA GLY A 17 -5.28 -36.35 32.14
C GLY A 17 -6.77 -36.25 31.79
N GLY A 18 -7.21 -36.77 30.64
CA GLY A 18 -8.60 -36.65 30.21
C GLY A 18 -8.86 -37.46 28.95
N SER A 19 -9.18 -38.74 29.15
CA SER A 19 -9.58 -39.67 28.09
C SER A 19 -11.08 -39.56 27.76
N SER A 20 -11.37 -39.91 26.50
CA SER A 20 -12.57 -40.59 25.98
C SER A 20 -13.92 -39.85 25.94
N ALA A 21 -14.38 -39.58 24.70
CA ALA A 21 -15.71 -39.97 24.24
C ALA A 21 -15.71 -40.14 22.69
N SER A 22 -15.67 -41.39 22.26
CA SER A 22 -16.00 -41.84 20.91
C SER A 22 -17.53 -41.82 20.73
N GLY A 23 -18.01 -41.02 19.76
CA GLY A 23 -19.41 -41.01 19.33
C GLY A 23 -19.54 -41.65 17.95
N GLU A 24 -19.95 -42.91 17.91
CA GLU A 24 -20.54 -43.54 16.73
C GLU A 24 -22.03 -43.20 16.66
N GLY A 25 -22.57 -43.03 15.46
CA GLY A 25 -24.00 -43.22 15.19
C GLY A 25 -24.61 -42.21 14.23
N GLY A 26 -25.04 -42.68 13.05
CA GLY A 26 -26.01 -41.93 12.24
C GLY A 26 -26.06 -42.21 10.74
N SER A 27 -26.21 -43.46 10.32
CA SER A 27 -26.65 -43.78 8.95
C SER A 27 -28.17 -43.66 8.83
N SER A 28 -28.67 -42.85 7.89
CA SER A 28 -30.05 -42.92 7.36
C SER A 28 -30.03 -42.27 5.96
N SER A 29 -30.04 -43.08 4.90
CA SER A 29 -31.20 -43.54 4.12
C SER A 29 -31.66 -42.55 3.05
N SER A 30 -31.26 -42.89 1.82
CA SER A 30 -31.96 -42.73 0.54
C SER A 30 -33.39 -42.15 0.58
N GLY A 31 -33.60 -41.08 -0.20
CA GLY A 31 -34.90 -40.62 -0.65
C GLY A 31 -34.82 -40.11 -2.09
N GLU A 32 -35.05 -41.00 -3.05
CA GLU A 32 -35.40 -40.63 -4.43
C GLU A 32 -36.91 -40.38 -4.48
N GLY A 33 -37.34 -39.28 -5.11
CA GLY A 33 -38.75 -39.06 -5.36
C GLY A 33 -39.07 -37.74 -6.08
N GLY A 34 -39.55 -37.86 -7.31
CA GLY A 34 -40.69 -37.05 -7.78
C GLY A 34 -40.41 -35.98 -8.83
N SER A 35 -40.67 -36.32 -10.09
CA SER A 35 -40.81 -35.40 -11.23
C SER A 35 -42.09 -34.55 -11.16
N SER A 36 -41.97 -33.32 -11.69
CA SER A 36 -42.94 -32.51 -12.47
C SER A 36 -44.39 -32.33 -11.96
N SER A 37 -44.77 -31.06 -11.73
CA SER A 37 -45.96 -30.49 -12.38
C SER A 37 -45.92 -28.96 -12.42
N SER A 38 -46.30 -28.45 -13.58
CA SER A 38 -46.54 -27.07 -13.97
C SER A 38 -47.78 -26.49 -13.28
N GLY A 39 -47.67 -25.25 -12.78
CA GLY A 39 -48.78 -24.48 -12.26
C GLY A 39 -48.63 -23.00 -12.63
N GLU A 40 -49.43 -22.56 -13.59
CA GLU A 40 -49.67 -21.16 -13.91
C GLU A 40 -50.62 -20.54 -12.88
N GLY A 41 -50.45 -19.25 -12.59
CA GLY A 41 -51.53 -18.40 -12.08
C GLY A 41 -51.27 -17.75 -10.72
N GLY A 42 -51.04 -16.43 -10.73
CA GLY A 42 -51.06 -15.63 -9.51
C GLY A 42 -50.45 -14.24 -9.66
N SER A 43 -51.15 -13.33 -10.33
CA SER A 43 -50.89 -11.89 -10.21
C SER A 43 -51.30 -11.42 -8.81
N SER A 44 -50.32 -11.25 -7.92
CA SER A 44 -50.51 -10.59 -6.62
C SER A 44 -49.93 -9.19 -6.63
N SER A 45 -50.83 -8.24 -6.42
CA SER A 45 -50.65 -6.81 -6.23
C SER A 45 -49.63 -6.42 -5.16
N SER A 46 -48.70 -5.55 -5.57
CA SER A 46 -48.10 -4.43 -4.81
C SER A 46 -48.45 -4.34 -3.32
N GLY A 47 -47.59 -4.92 -2.49
CA GLY A 47 -47.39 -4.47 -1.12
C GLY A 47 -46.16 -3.57 -1.09
N GLU A 48 -46.34 -2.29 -0.75
CA GLU A 48 -45.26 -1.39 -0.33
C GLU A 48 -44.75 -1.84 1.06
N GLY A 49 -44.21 -3.05 1.12
CA GLY A 49 -43.39 -3.47 2.26
C GLY A 49 -42.12 -2.64 2.17
N GLY A 50 -41.95 -1.70 3.09
CA GLY A 50 -40.74 -0.90 3.25
C GLY A 50 -39.54 -1.82 3.46
N SER A 51 -38.97 -2.29 2.35
CA SER A 51 -37.73 -3.03 2.35
C SER A 51 -36.70 -2.05 2.87
N VAL A 52 -36.31 -2.26 4.13
CA VAL A 52 -35.21 -1.55 4.77
C VAL A 52 -34.01 -1.82 3.89
N ARG A 53 -33.73 -0.91 2.96
CA ARG A 53 -32.57 -1.01 2.09
C ARG A 53 -31.38 -0.93 3.03
N CYS A 54 -30.66 -2.04 3.16
CA CYS A 54 -29.37 -2.02 3.83
C CYS A 54 -28.55 -0.88 3.20
N PRO A 55 -27.98 0.02 4.01
CA PRO A 55 -27.19 1.10 3.46
C PRO A 55 -26.03 0.49 2.65
N VAL A 56 -25.84 0.98 1.43
CA VAL A 56 -24.79 0.51 0.50
C VAL A 56 -23.55 1.35 0.76
N ALA A 57 -22.37 0.75 0.63
CA ALA A 57 -21.11 1.48 0.71
C ALA A 57 -21.08 2.60 -0.34
N THR A 58 -20.75 3.80 0.11
CA THR A 58 -20.67 5.02 -0.71
C THR A 58 -19.23 5.42 -1.00
N HIS A 59 -18.29 4.99 -0.15
CA HIS A 59 -16.87 5.30 -0.24
C HIS A 59 -16.03 4.06 0.08
N ASN A 60 -14.82 4.03 -0.48
CA ASN A 60 -13.79 3.04 -0.17
C ASN A 60 -12.51 3.75 0.25
N GLY A 61 -11.83 3.20 1.26
CA GLY A 61 -10.56 3.70 1.77
C GLY A 61 -9.44 2.69 1.59
N ILE A 62 -8.23 3.17 1.32
CA ILE A 62 -6.99 2.40 1.41
C ILE A 62 -5.98 3.23 2.20
N ILE A 63 -5.39 2.63 3.23
CA ILE A 63 -4.23 3.15 3.95
C ILE A 63 -3.14 2.08 3.84
N SER A 64 -2.07 2.38 3.10
CA SER A 64 -0.97 1.46 2.84
C SER A 64 0.30 2.01 3.49
N ILE A 65 0.94 1.25 4.36
CA ILE A 65 2.12 1.64 5.14
C ILE A 65 3.18 0.56 4.93
N GLN A 66 4.16 0.85 4.07
CA GLN A 66 5.04 -0.19 3.55
C GLN A 66 6.49 0.23 3.54
N ASP A 67 7.41 -0.68 3.87
CA ASP A 67 8.76 -0.56 3.35
C ASP A 67 8.78 -1.02 1.89
N VAL A 68 9.17 -0.13 0.99
CA VAL A 68 9.08 -0.37 -0.45
C VAL A 68 10.45 -0.34 -1.09
N SER A 69 10.76 -1.38 -1.86
CA SER A 69 11.92 -1.42 -2.76
C SER A 69 11.49 -1.50 -4.23
N ILE A 70 12.43 -1.28 -5.15
CA ILE A 70 12.18 -1.34 -6.60
C ILE A 70 12.94 -2.49 -7.24
N GLN A 71 12.21 -3.41 -7.86
CA GLN A 71 12.74 -4.54 -8.61
C GLN A 71 13.59 -4.07 -9.79
N GLY A 72 14.82 -4.61 -9.86
CA GLY A 72 15.79 -4.24 -10.90
C GLY A 72 16.45 -2.88 -10.71
N ALA A 73 16.19 -2.17 -9.61
CA ALA A 73 16.80 -0.89 -9.29
C ALA A 73 17.28 -0.80 -7.83
N PRO A 74 18.21 -1.69 -7.39
CA PRO A 74 18.71 -1.69 -6.02
C PRO A 74 19.35 -0.36 -5.60
N GLN A 75 19.85 0.43 -6.56
CA GLN A 75 20.37 1.77 -6.31
C GLN A 75 19.30 2.78 -5.83
N ALA A 76 18.01 2.51 -6.05
CA ALA A 76 16.94 3.31 -5.48
C ALA A 76 16.77 3.06 -3.97
N GLY A 77 17.29 1.92 -3.47
CA GLY A 77 17.19 1.48 -2.08
C GLY A 77 15.78 1.02 -1.71
N HIS A 78 15.46 1.18 -0.42
CA HIS A 78 14.16 0.91 0.17
C HIS A 78 13.79 2.03 1.14
N GLY A 79 12.55 2.09 1.58
CA GLY A 79 12.08 3.16 2.46
C GLY A 79 10.57 3.19 2.61
N LEU A 80 10.16 3.89 3.67
CA LEU A 80 8.77 3.97 4.07
C LEU A 80 7.95 4.67 2.97
N THR A 81 6.87 4.02 2.57
CA THR A 81 5.82 4.54 1.71
C THR A 81 4.51 4.55 2.49
N VAL A 82 3.88 5.72 2.59
CA VAL A 82 2.55 5.87 3.16
C VAL A 82 1.63 6.38 2.07
N GLN A 83 0.62 5.60 1.73
CA GLN A 83 -0.39 5.96 0.77
C GLN A 83 -1.76 5.95 1.43
N VAL A 84 -2.45 7.09 1.45
CA VAL A 84 -3.82 7.19 1.92
C VAL A 84 -4.73 7.65 0.78
N LEU A 85 -5.70 6.81 0.43
CA LEU A 85 -6.66 7.03 -0.65
C LEU A 85 -8.06 6.86 -0.09
N PHE A 86 -8.86 7.91 -0.13
CA PHE A 86 -10.29 7.84 0.14
C PHE A 86 -11.05 8.38 -1.05
N THR A 87 -11.95 7.57 -1.60
CA THR A 87 -12.70 7.92 -2.81
C THR A 87 -14.16 7.51 -2.70
N ALA A 88 -15.00 8.14 -3.51
CA ALA A 88 -16.34 7.62 -3.76
C ALA A 88 -16.24 6.20 -4.36
N SER A 89 -17.07 5.29 -3.87
CA SER A 89 -17.09 3.91 -4.33
C SER A 89 -17.51 3.83 -5.79
N ARG A 90 -16.71 3.14 -6.58
CA ARG A 90 -16.99 2.82 -7.98
C ARG A 90 -16.99 1.30 -8.16
N PRO A 91 -18.05 0.71 -8.74
CA PRO A 91 -18.06 -0.70 -9.08
C PRO A 91 -16.90 -1.03 -10.02
N PRO A 92 -16.19 -2.15 -9.81
CA PRO A 92 -15.15 -2.58 -10.73
C PRO A 92 -15.76 -3.05 -12.06
N ALA A 93 -14.97 -2.97 -13.13
CA ALA A 93 -15.32 -3.55 -14.43
C ALA A 93 -15.23 -5.09 -14.40
N TYR A 94 -14.42 -5.63 -13.49
CA TYR A 94 -14.30 -7.06 -13.21
C TYR A 94 -14.13 -7.30 -11.71
N GLU A 95 -14.85 -8.27 -11.16
CA GLU A 95 -14.71 -8.73 -9.77
C GLU A 95 -14.83 -10.26 -9.74
N GLU A 96 -13.74 -10.92 -9.38
CA GLU A 96 -13.67 -12.39 -9.33
C GLU A 96 -14.60 -12.97 -8.26
N MET A 97 -14.64 -12.31 -7.09
CA MET A 97 -15.46 -12.70 -5.95
C MET A 97 -16.32 -11.52 -5.51
N PRO A 98 -17.53 -11.35 -6.08
CA PRO A 98 -18.40 -10.21 -5.81
C PRO A 98 -18.61 -9.92 -4.32
N GLY A 99 -18.22 -8.72 -3.89
CA GLY A 99 -18.38 -8.24 -2.51
C GLY A 99 -17.40 -8.84 -1.50
N GLN A 100 -16.47 -9.70 -1.91
CA GLN A 100 -15.42 -10.24 -1.04
C GLN A 100 -14.17 -9.35 -1.08
N VAL A 101 -13.34 -9.44 -0.03
CA VAL A 101 -12.04 -8.76 0.01
C VAL A 101 -11.00 -9.50 -0.84
N GLU A 102 -11.08 -10.83 -0.86
CA GLU A 102 -10.21 -11.70 -1.64
C GLU A 102 -10.59 -11.75 -3.12
N GLY A 103 -9.66 -12.25 -3.93
CA GLY A 103 -9.77 -12.31 -5.37
C GLY A 103 -9.37 -11.01 -6.04
N CYS A 104 -9.54 -10.97 -7.36
CA CYS A 104 -9.16 -9.84 -8.19
C CYS A 104 -10.32 -8.89 -8.48
N LYS A 105 -10.01 -7.60 -8.42
CA LYS A 105 -10.87 -6.48 -8.85
C LYS A 105 -10.11 -5.65 -9.87
N ALA A 106 -10.78 -5.22 -10.93
CA ALA A 106 -10.18 -4.37 -11.94
C ALA A 106 -11.09 -3.22 -12.35
N TRP A 107 -10.50 -2.05 -12.55
CA TRP A 107 -11.15 -0.83 -12.99
C TRP A 107 -10.48 -0.33 -14.26
N VAL A 108 -11.30 0.15 -15.19
CA VAL A 108 -10.85 0.82 -16.40
C VAL A 108 -11.40 2.24 -16.35
N TYR A 109 -10.50 3.21 -16.47
CA TYR A 109 -10.81 4.62 -16.48
C TYR A 109 -10.59 5.20 -17.87
N ASP A 110 -11.46 6.13 -18.23
CA ASP A 110 -11.29 7.02 -19.36
C ASP A 110 -11.19 8.43 -18.81
N THR A 111 -10.11 9.15 -19.09
CA THR A 111 -9.86 10.47 -18.46
C THR A 111 -10.91 11.52 -18.81
N GLU A 112 -11.61 11.37 -19.94
CA GLU A 112 -12.66 12.27 -20.39
C GLU A 112 -14.05 11.79 -19.94
N ASP A 113 -14.37 10.53 -20.24
CA ASP A 113 -15.74 10.02 -20.04
C ASP A 113 -15.99 9.47 -18.64
N SER A 114 -14.96 8.95 -17.98
CA SER A 114 -15.11 8.19 -16.74
C SER A 114 -13.83 8.17 -15.91
N PRO A 115 -13.36 9.34 -15.45
CA PRO A 115 -12.07 9.46 -14.78
C PRO A 115 -12.04 8.68 -13.46
N PRO A 116 -10.85 8.40 -12.92
CA PRO A 116 -10.73 7.89 -11.56
C PRO A 116 -11.47 8.81 -10.57
N PRO A 117 -12.17 8.25 -9.58
CA PRO A 117 -12.75 9.05 -8.50
C PRO A 117 -11.69 9.95 -7.85
N ALA A 118 -12.02 11.22 -7.65
CA ALA A 118 -11.12 12.15 -6.97
C ALA A 118 -10.89 11.71 -5.52
N LEU A 119 -9.66 11.93 -5.02
CA LEU A 119 -9.36 11.75 -3.62
C LEU A 119 -10.14 12.78 -2.80
N THR A 120 -10.60 12.35 -1.63
CA THR A 120 -11.40 13.16 -0.71
C THR A 120 -10.65 13.33 0.60
N ASP A 121 -10.78 14.52 1.19
CA ASP A 121 -10.31 14.78 2.55
C ASP A 121 -11.28 14.12 3.54
N GLN A 122 -10.76 13.17 4.32
CA GLN A 122 -11.47 12.45 5.38
C GLN A 122 -10.88 12.79 6.75
N GLY A 123 -10.21 13.94 6.88
CA GLY A 123 -9.58 14.36 8.13
C GLY A 123 -8.17 13.83 8.31
N GLU A 124 -7.68 13.92 9.53
CA GLU A 124 -6.30 13.59 9.90
C GLU A 124 -6.15 12.09 10.17
N ILE A 125 -5.06 11.50 9.65
CA ILE A 125 -4.75 10.09 9.84
C ILE A 125 -3.53 9.98 10.76
N THR A 126 -3.67 9.26 11.86
CA THR A 126 -2.57 8.98 12.78
C THR A 126 -2.10 7.55 12.59
N ILE A 127 -0.80 7.35 12.42
CA ILE A 127 -0.17 6.04 12.28
C ILE A 127 0.83 5.90 13.42
N ALA A 128 0.54 5.03 14.38
CA ALA A 128 1.39 4.75 15.54
C ALA A 128 2.04 3.36 15.43
N GLY A 129 3.10 3.15 16.21
CA GLY A 129 3.83 1.87 16.24
C GLY A 129 5.05 1.79 15.32
N LEU A 130 5.34 2.85 14.57
CA LEU A 130 6.52 2.93 13.71
C LEU A 130 7.77 3.40 14.45
N GLU A 131 8.94 3.00 13.96
CA GLU A 131 10.22 3.58 14.38
C GLU A 131 10.24 5.10 14.07
N GLY A 132 10.75 5.90 15.01
CA GLY A 132 10.76 7.36 14.89
C GLY A 132 9.47 8.06 15.32
N GLY A 133 8.50 7.31 15.85
CA GLY A 133 7.29 7.85 16.49
C GLY A 133 6.07 7.92 15.57
N PRO A 134 4.92 8.37 16.09
CA PRO A 134 3.68 8.41 15.33
C PRO A 134 3.76 9.39 14.17
N LEU A 135 3.23 9.00 13.02
CA LEU A 135 3.04 9.86 11.86
C LEU A 135 1.64 10.44 11.85
N VAL A 136 1.56 11.70 11.43
CA VAL A 136 0.29 12.41 11.24
C VAL A 136 0.20 12.82 9.79
N CYS A 137 -0.76 12.23 9.07
CA CYS A 137 -1.00 12.49 7.66
C CYS A 137 -2.23 13.38 7.49
N ARG A 138 -2.12 14.39 6.64
CA ARG A 138 -3.19 15.37 6.37
C ARG A 138 -3.40 15.51 4.87
N PHE A 139 -4.64 15.78 4.47
CA PHE A 139 -4.94 16.08 3.08
C PHE A 139 -4.37 17.45 2.71
N ALA A 140 -3.52 17.50 1.68
CA ALA A 140 -2.92 18.73 1.18
C ALA A 140 -2.85 18.71 -0.35
N GLY A 141 -3.50 19.70 -0.99
CA GLY A 141 -3.62 19.74 -2.45
C GLY A 141 -4.55 18.66 -2.96
N SER A 142 -3.99 17.60 -3.56
CA SER A 142 -4.75 16.52 -4.20
C SER A 142 -4.62 15.16 -3.51
N GLY A 143 -4.01 15.10 -2.32
CA GLY A 143 -3.80 13.84 -1.61
C GLY A 143 -3.24 14.04 -0.21
N TYR A 144 -3.03 12.92 0.48
CA TYR A 144 -2.46 12.91 1.82
C TYR A 144 -0.94 13.04 1.80
N VAL A 145 -0.41 13.79 2.76
CA VAL A 145 1.03 13.91 3.05
C VAL A 145 1.26 13.75 4.54
N CYS A 146 2.40 13.17 4.93
CA CYS A 146 2.74 12.88 6.32
C CYS A 146 3.97 13.70 6.75
N PRO A 147 3.81 15.01 7.02
CA PRO A 147 4.91 15.87 7.44
C PRO A 147 5.35 15.53 8.87
N THR A 148 6.64 15.42 9.10
CA THR A 148 7.21 15.20 10.45
C THR A 148 7.84 16.46 11.02
N SER A 149 8.32 17.36 10.16
CA SER A 149 8.73 18.71 10.54
C SER A 149 8.48 19.69 9.39
N THR A 150 8.19 20.93 9.73
CA THR A 150 8.02 22.04 8.78
C THR A 150 8.64 23.29 9.35
N GLY A 151 9.13 24.18 8.49
CA GLY A 151 9.66 25.46 8.93
C GLY A 151 10.10 26.33 7.77
N ALA A 152 10.65 27.48 8.11
CA ALA A 152 11.26 28.39 7.15
C ALA A 152 12.57 28.94 7.74
N GLY A 153 13.55 29.20 6.89
CA GLY A 153 14.86 29.68 7.31
C GLY A 153 15.78 29.98 6.13
N GLN A 154 16.92 30.60 6.40
CA GLN A 154 17.94 30.77 5.37
C GLN A 154 18.59 29.41 5.09
N ALA A 155 18.54 28.97 3.84
CA ALA A 155 19.17 27.75 3.38
C ALA A 155 20.46 28.04 2.62
N GLY A 156 21.42 27.13 2.73
CA GLY A 156 22.59 27.00 1.87
C GLY A 156 22.69 25.58 1.32
N VAL A 157 22.96 25.45 0.02
CA VAL A 157 23.17 24.17 -0.65
C VAL A 157 24.63 24.03 -1.04
N ALA A 158 25.27 22.93 -0.63
CA ALA A 158 26.62 22.58 -1.05
C ALA A 158 26.60 21.24 -1.80
N PRO A 159 26.89 21.21 -3.10
CA PRO A 159 26.99 19.95 -3.86
C PRO A 159 28.04 19.02 -3.26
N GLY A 160 27.65 17.75 -3.08
CA GLY A 160 28.49 16.69 -2.52
C GLY A 160 29.06 15.76 -3.59
N GLN A 161 29.64 14.65 -3.13
CA GLN A 161 30.12 13.57 -4.01
C GLN A 161 28.98 12.60 -4.37
N ALA A 162 29.16 11.81 -5.42
CA ALA A 162 28.23 10.74 -5.81
C ALA A 162 26.77 11.19 -5.99
N GLY A 163 26.54 12.45 -6.33
CA GLY A 163 25.20 12.98 -6.57
C GLY A 163 24.40 13.33 -5.32
N THR A 164 25.07 13.51 -4.17
CA THR A 164 24.46 14.06 -2.96
C THR A 164 24.66 15.57 -2.87
N ALA A 165 23.96 16.21 -1.93
CA ALA A 165 24.18 17.61 -1.55
C ALA A 165 23.85 17.81 -0.08
N ALA A 166 24.58 18.73 0.58
CA ALA A 166 24.28 19.17 1.93
C ALA A 166 23.32 20.37 1.87
N TYR A 167 22.17 20.25 2.52
CA TYR A 167 21.20 21.33 2.72
C TYR A 167 21.31 21.79 4.17
N THR A 168 21.85 22.98 4.37
CA THR A 168 21.91 23.62 5.70
C THR A 168 20.81 24.67 5.79
N ILE A 169 19.81 24.48 6.65
CA ILE A 169 18.66 25.36 6.81
C ILE A 169 18.61 25.89 8.25
N GLU A 170 18.76 27.20 8.41
CA GLU A 170 18.70 27.85 9.73
C GLU A 170 17.35 27.59 10.41
N GLY A 171 17.39 27.20 11.69
CA GLY A 171 16.19 26.91 12.48
C GLY A 171 15.54 25.55 12.20
N ALA A 172 16.07 24.76 11.27
CA ALA A 172 15.64 23.38 11.12
C ALA A 172 16.00 22.51 12.33
N THR A 173 15.29 21.40 12.48
CA THR A 173 15.45 20.44 13.59
C THR A 173 15.59 19.02 13.06
N PHE A 174 16.47 18.82 12.09
CA PHE A 174 16.78 17.49 11.56
C PHE A 174 17.33 16.58 12.65
N SER A 175 17.05 15.28 12.52
CA SER A 175 17.50 14.25 13.46
C SER A 175 17.86 12.97 12.71
N ALA A 176 18.52 12.04 13.39
CA ALA A 176 18.81 10.73 12.80
C ALA A 176 17.54 9.99 12.32
N ALA A 177 16.38 10.24 12.94
CA ALA A 177 15.09 9.68 12.54
C ALA A 177 14.57 10.24 11.20
N ASP A 178 15.21 11.27 10.62
CA ASP A 178 14.88 11.80 9.31
C ASP A 178 15.64 11.10 8.17
N VAL A 179 16.64 10.26 8.47
CA VAL A 179 17.26 9.39 7.47
C VAL A 179 16.20 8.41 6.95
N GLY A 180 16.12 8.22 5.62
CA GLY A 180 15.04 7.45 5.00
C GLY A 180 13.76 8.25 4.71
N ARG A 181 13.71 9.54 5.10
CA ARG A 181 12.62 10.47 4.75
C ARG A 181 13.00 11.36 3.56
N TYR A 182 12.07 12.22 3.13
CA TYR A 182 12.32 13.18 2.06
C TYR A 182 12.31 14.61 2.58
N LEU A 183 13.31 15.39 2.18
CA LEU A 183 13.35 16.84 2.38
C LEU A 183 12.68 17.51 1.18
N ARG A 184 11.50 18.10 1.38
CA ARG A 184 10.85 18.97 0.41
C ARG A 184 11.22 20.43 0.68
N VAL A 185 11.78 21.12 -0.31
CA VAL A 185 12.26 22.51 -0.19
C VAL A 185 11.75 23.34 -1.35
N THR A 186 11.38 24.59 -1.06
CA THR A 186 11.02 25.62 -2.05
C THR A 186 11.70 26.95 -1.72
N GLY A 187 11.72 27.90 -2.66
CA GLY A 187 12.32 29.24 -2.50
C GLY A 187 13.68 29.44 -3.19
N ALA A 188 14.25 28.37 -3.74
CA ALA A 188 15.49 28.42 -4.51
C ALA A 188 15.32 29.19 -5.83
N ALA A 189 16.34 29.94 -6.26
CA ALA A 189 16.36 30.53 -7.59
C ALA A 189 16.70 29.48 -8.65
N ASN A 190 17.55 28.51 -8.30
CA ASN A 190 17.84 27.37 -9.16
C ASN A 190 16.76 26.29 -9.01
N ALA A 191 16.05 25.99 -10.10
CA ALA A 191 15.01 24.97 -10.13
C ALA A 191 15.50 23.57 -9.68
N LYS A 192 16.81 23.29 -9.75
CA LYS A 192 17.40 22.01 -9.31
C LYS A 192 17.56 21.88 -7.80
N ASN A 193 17.45 22.99 -7.05
CA ASN A 193 17.56 23.00 -5.59
C ASN A 193 16.21 23.12 -4.87
N GLN A 194 15.13 23.05 -5.64
CA GLN A 194 13.76 22.97 -5.13
C GLN A 194 13.14 21.65 -5.61
N GLY A 195 12.29 21.06 -4.78
CA GLY A 195 11.76 19.73 -5.03
C GLY A 195 11.73 18.90 -3.75
N ALA A 196 11.63 17.59 -3.89
CA ALA A 196 11.72 16.63 -2.80
C ALA A 196 12.95 15.74 -3.01
N PHE A 197 13.80 15.63 -1.99
CA PHE A 197 15.06 14.92 -2.08
C PHE A 197 15.18 13.89 -0.95
N PRO A 198 15.55 12.63 -1.24
CA PRO A 198 15.78 11.61 -0.21
C PRO A 198 16.87 12.04 0.76
N ILE A 199 16.64 11.94 2.06
CA ILE A 199 17.63 12.21 3.13
C ILE A 199 18.39 10.92 3.42
N VAL A 200 19.71 10.93 3.15
CA VAL A 200 20.59 9.77 3.34
C VAL A 200 21.50 9.89 4.56
N ALA A 201 21.67 11.09 5.10
CA ALA A 201 22.34 11.33 6.36
C ALA A 201 21.90 12.66 6.98
N VAL A 202 22.12 12.83 8.29
CA VAL A 202 21.94 14.09 9.00
C VAL A 202 23.24 14.39 9.75
N GLU A 203 23.89 15.49 9.40
CA GLU A 203 25.18 15.91 10.00
C GLU A 203 24.97 16.74 11.26
N SER A 204 23.89 17.53 11.30
CA SER A 204 23.52 18.36 12.44
C SER A 204 22.02 18.64 12.44
N SER A 205 21.49 19.28 13.48
CA SER A 205 20.07 19.66 13.53
C SER A 205 19.65 20.61 12.40
N THR A 206 20.60 21.30 11.77
CA THR A 206 20.32 22.22 10.66
C THR A 206 20.81 21.70 9.32
N THR A 207 21.54 20.57 9.26
CA THR A 207 22.17 20.08 8.02
C THR A 207 21.78 18.65 7.71
N ALA A 208 21.07 18.46 6.59
CA ALA A 208 20.74 17.16 6.02
C ALA A 208 21.53 16.91 4.73
N ILE A 209 21.97 15.67 4.53
CA ILE A 209 22.58 15.21 3.27
C ILE A 209 21.50 14.51 2.46
N VAL A 210 21.26 15.00 1.25
CA VAL A 210 20.21 14.51 0.38
C VAL A 210 20.73 14.01 -0.95
N VAL A 211 19.97 13.16 -1.63
CA VAL A 211 20.25 12.77 -3.03
C VAL A 211 19.73 13.87 -3.96
N ASN A 212 20.66 14.65 -4.51
CA ASN A 212 20.36 15.68 -5.50
C ASN A 212 21.54 15.82 -6.48
N GLN A 213 21.50 15.04 -7.57
CA GLN A 213 22.55 15.04 -8.60
C GLN A 213 22.66 16.38 -9.35
N GLY A 214 21.59 17.17 -9.35
CA GLY A 214 21.51 18.45 -10.02
C GLY A 214 21.88 19.64 -9.14
N ALA A 215 22.26 19.41 -7.88
CA ALA A 215 22.46 20.48 -6.92
C ALA A 215 23.48 21.50 -7.41
N ALA A 216 23.19 22.77 -7.14
CA ALA A 216 24.10 23.87 -7.40
C ALA A 216 24.33 24.65 -6.11
N GLU A 217 25.53 25.21 -5.95
CA GLU A 217 25.82 26.06 -4.79
C GLU A 217 25.00 27.35 -4.86
N GLU A 218 24.16 27.57 -3.85
CA GLU A 218 23.43 28.83 -3.65
C GLU A 218 22.93 28.96 -2.20
N ALA A 219 22.50 30.16 -1.84
CA ALA A 219 21.79 30.44 -0.60
C ALA A 219 20.47 31.16 -0.88
N PHE A 220 19.41 30.81 -0.16
CA PHE A 220 18.07 31.34 -0.39
C PHE A 220 17.21 31.25 0.88
N ALA A 221 16.14 32.05 0.93
CA ALA A 221 15.11 31.87 1.96
C ALA A 221 14.27 30.65 1.59
N ALA A 222 14.32 29.61 2.41
CA ALA A 222 13.66 28.34 2.15
C ALA A 222 12.40 28.18 3.02
N GLU A 223 11.37 27.59 2.43
CA GLU A 223 10.35 26.84 3.17
C GLU A 223 10.68 25.36 3.01
N TYR A 224 10.64 24.61 4.12
CA TYR A 224 10.95 23.20 4.11
C TYR A 224 9.88 22.35 4.79
N THR A 225 9.79 21.10 4.37
CA THR A 225 9.00 20.05 5.00
C THR A 225 9.78 18.74 4.93
N VAL A 226 9.93 18.06 6.06
CA VAL A 226 10.36 16.66 6.07
C VAL A 226 9.13 15.78 5.95
N LEU A 227 9.11 14.92 4.92
CA LEU A 227 8.01 14.03 4.59
C LEU A 227 8.41 12.60 4.91
N ALA A 228 7.66 11.96 5.81
CA ALA A 228 7.71 10.51 5.95
C ALA A 228 6.85 9.85 4.86
N GLY A 229 7.10 8.57 4.58
CA GLY A 229 6.23 7.79 3.70
C GLY A 229 6.34 8.15 2.21
N ALA A 230 7.41 8.81 1.79
CA ALA A 230 7.55 9.30 0.42
C ALA A 230 8.20 8.30 -0.56
N GLY A 231 8.65 7.13 -0.07
CA GLY A 231 9.18 6.07 -0.92
C GLY A 231 10.61 5.65 -0.59
N PRO A 232 11.23 4.86 -1.49
CA PRO A 232 12.56 4.32 -1.28
C PRO A 232 13.63 5.41 -1.20
N VAL A 233 14.65 5.16 -0.38
CA VAL A 233 15.82 6.03 -0.21
C VAL A 233 17.10 5.25 -0.55
N PRO A 234 17.96 5.76 -1.45
CA PRO A 234 19.20 5.09 -1.83
C PRO A 234 20.10 4.78 -0.63
N ASN A 235 20.54 3.52 -0.53
CA ASN A 235 21.39 3.02 0.56
C ASN A 235 20.81 3.27 1.96
N ASN A 236 19.49 3.32 2.09
CA ASN A 236 18.85 3.40 3.40
C ASN A 236 19.31 2.22 4.27
N PRO A 237 19.94 2.45 5.44
CA PRO A 237 20.38 1.36 6.30
C PRO A 237 19.27 0.91 7.27
N VAL A 238 18.15 1.63 7.34
CA VAL A 238 17.08 1.42 8.30
C VAL A 238 15.88 0.81 7.59
N ASP A 239 15.46 -0.36 8.06
CA ASP A 239 14.13 -0.91 7.75
C ASP A 239 13.10 -0.16 8.60
N PRO A 240 12.22 0.65 7.99
CA PRO A 240 11.26 1.45 8.75
C PRO A 240 10.10 0.63 9.33
N ILE A 241 9.98 -0.65 8.97
CA ILE A 241 8.93 -1.57 9.46
C ILE A 241 9.57 -2.94 9.70
N GLU A 242 10.11 -3.17 10.89
CA GLU A 242 10.75 -4.44 11.20
C GLU A 242 9.71 -5.57 11.28
N GLY A 243 10.18 -6.80 11.04
CA GLY A 243 9.34 -7.99 11.14
C GLY A 243 8.73 -8.15 12.55
N GLY A 244 7.40 -8.15 12.61
CA GLY A 244 6.64 -8.26 13.87
C GLY A 244 6.21 -6.92 14.46
N ASP A 245 6.55 -5.78 13.85
CA ASP A 245 6.04 -4.48 14.26
C ASP A 245 4.51 -4.45 14.24
N GLU A 246 3.94 -3.78 15.25
CA GLU A 246 2.50 -3.62 15.39
C GLU A 246 2.10 -2.17 15.14
N VAL A 247 1.31 -1.95 14.10
CA VAL A 247 0.86 -0.62 13.70
C VAL A 247 -0.60 -0.40 14.08
N VAL A 248 -0.90 0.79 14.59
CA VAL A 248 -2.26 1.24 14.89
C VAL A 248 -2.57 2.46 14.04
N VAL A 249 -3.72 2.45 13.37
CA VAL A 249 -4.18 3.55 12.53
C VAL A 249 -5.46 4.14 13.08
N GLY A 250 -5.43 5.44 13.34
CA GLY A 250 -6.59 6.24 13.74
C GLY A 250 -6.97 7.25 12.66
N ILE A 251 -8.25 7.61 12.63
CA ILE A 251 -8.78 8.71 11.82
C ILE A 251 -9.45 9.73 12.73
N SER A 252 -9.07 11.00 12.60
CA SER A 252 -9.62 12.11 13.36
C SER A 252 -10.45 13.01 12.45
N PRO A 253 -11.66 13.40 12.86
CA PRO A 253 -12.58 14.17 12.02
C PRO A 253 -12.01 15.44 11.38
N GLY A 254 -12.21 15.59 10.07
CA GLY A 254 -12.04 16.84 9.33
C GLY A 254 -13.09 16.98 8.22
N GLY A 255 -13.73 18.15 8.11
CA GLY A 255 -14.70 18.43 7.04
C GLY A 255 -15.98 17.56 7.06
N GLU A 256 -16.50 17.24 5.86
CA GLU A 256 -17.59 16.27 5.66
C GLU A 256 -17.01 14.85 5.51
N MET A 257 -16.96 14.10 6.61
CA MET A 257 -16.41 12.75 6.59
C MET A 257 -17.42 11.69 6.14
N ALA A 258 -16.97 10.82 5.24
CA ALA A 258 -17.63 9.57 4.90
C ALA A 258 -17.19 8.39 5.78
N PHE A 259 -16.05 8.50 6.48
CA PHE A 259 -15.50 7.45 7.33
C PHE A 259 -15.58 7.82 8.81
N ASP A 260 -16.05 6.89 9.62
CA ASP A 260 -16.14 7.02 11.08
C ASP A 260 -15.93 5.63 11.69
N PHE A 261 -14.65 5.31 11.92
CA PHE A 261 -14.23 4.06 12.55
C PHE A 261 -13.27 4.37 13.70
N PRO A 262 -13.31 3.58 14.80
CA PRO A 262 -12.35 3.73 15.90
C PRO A 262 -10.94 3.37 15.42
N ASP A 263 -9.91 3.74 16.19
CA ASP A 263 -8.55 3.27 15.96
C ASP A 263 -8.53 1.76 15.70
N SER A 264 -7.72 1.35 14.72
CA SER A 264 -7.57 -0.06 14.39
C SER A 264 -7.05 -0.85 15.59
N ALA A 265 -7.36 -2.15 15.64
CA ALA A 265 -6.55 -3.05 16.45
C ALA A 265 -5.09 -3.01 15.95
N PRO A 266 -4.10 -3.37 16.80
CA PRO A 266 -2.72 -3.54 16.36
C PRO A 266 -2.64 -4.50 15.15
N ILE A 267 -1.99 -4.05 14.09
CA ILE A 267 -1.80 -4.79 12.85
C ILE A 267 -0.34 -5.20 12.78
N VAL A 268 -0.09 -6.52 12.83
CA VAL A 268 1.27 -7.06 12.69
C VAL A 268 1.72 -6.91 11.24
N ALA A 269 2.83 -6.22 11.03
CA ALA A 269 3.42 -6.00 9.72
C ALA A 269 3.79 -7.32 9.03
N GLY A 270 3.54 -7.42 7.73
CA GLY A 270 4.08 -8.51 6.92
C GLY A 270 5.59 -8.38 6.79
N GLU A 271 6.31 -9.50 6.89
CA GLU A 271 7.78 -9.53 6.84
C GLU A 271 8.33 -9.32 5.43
N ALA A 272 9.60 -8.92 5.37
CA ALA A 272 10.38 -8.83 4.14
C ALA A 272 10.36 -10.15 3.35
N PHE A 273 10.46 -10.04 2.04
CA PHE A 273 10.41 -11.19 1.15
C PHE A 273 11.27 -10.98 -0.09
N THR A 274 11.62 -12.09 -0.74
CA THR A 274 12.27 -12.11 -2.06
C THR A 274 11.31 -12.74 -3.06
N PRO A 275 10.95 -12.06 -4.16
CA PRO A 275 10.10 -12.66 -5.19
C PRO A 275 10.82 -13.88 -5.78
N ASP A 276 10.06 -14.87 -6.22
CA ASP A 276 10.65 -15.95 -7.00
C ASP A 276 11.14 -15.46 -8.37
N THR A 277 11.97 -16.27 -9.02
CA THR A 277 12.66 -15.88 -10.26
C THR A 277 11.68 -15.49 -11.37
N ALA A 278 10.54 -16.19 -11.48
CA ALA A 278 9.54 -15.90 -12.50
C ALA A 278 8.83 -14.57 -12.21
N SER A 279 8.46 -14.35 -10.95
CA SER A 279 7.81 -13.13 -10.47
C SER A 279 8.71 -11.91 -10.59
N ALA A 280 10.00 -12.06 -10.25
CA ALA A 280 11.01 -11.02 -10.40
C ALA A 280 11.16 -10.55 -11.86
N ALA A 281 11.07 -11.46 -12.83
CA ALA A 281 11.09 -11.13 -14.25
C ALA A 281 9.76 -10.49 -14.69
N ALA A 282 8.62 -11.04 -14.24
CA ALA A 282 7.31 -10.56 -14.65
C ALA A 282 6.94 -9.18 -14.07
N LEU A 283 7.50 -8.81 -12.91
CA LEU A 283 7.33 -7.48 -12.31
C LEU A 283 7.84 -6.34 -13.23
N VAL A 284 8.85 -6.59 -14.05
CA VAL A 284 9.45 -5.60 -14.97
C VAL A 284 9.11 -5.87 -16.45
N ALA A 285 8.28 -6.88 -16.72
CA ALA A 285 7.87 -7.29 -18.06
C ALA A 285 6.43 -7.83 -18.04
N VAL A 286 5.49 -6.99 -17.59
CA VAL A 286 4.07 -7.35 -17.53
C VAL A 286 3.53 -7.63 -18.94
N PRO A 287 2.87 -8.78 -19.19
CA PRO A 287 2.30 -9.08 -20.49
C PRO A 287 1.06 -8.23 -20.79
N LEU A 288 0.91 -7.86 -22.06
CA LEU A 288 -0.24 -7.09 -22.58
C LEU A 288 -1.12 -7.91 -23.55
N ASP A 289 -0.95 -9.24 -23.54
CA ASP A 289 -1.65 -10.17 -24.42
C ASP A 289 -2.93 -10.77 -23.80
N GLY A 290 -3.27 -10.36 -22.58
CA GLY A 290 -4.43 -10.84 -21.83
C GLY A 290 -4.22 -12.19 -21.14
N SER A 291 -3.01 -12.78 -21.22
CA SER A 291 -2.68 -14.00 -20.47
C SER A 291 -2.68 -13.73 -18.95
N PRO A 292 -3.00 -14.75 -18.12
CA PRO A 292 -2.95 -14.60 -16.67
C PRO A 292 -1.52 -14.33 -16.18
N LEU A 293 -1.40 -13.56 -15.12
CA LEU A 293 -0.12 -13.18 -14.53
C LEU A 293 -0.01 -13.72 -13.10
N THR A 294 0.92 -14.62 -12.86
CA THR A 294 1.21 -15.13 -11.50
C THR A 294 2.44 -14.44 -10.93
N LEU A 295 2.32 -13.92 -9.71
CA LEU A 295 3.40 -13.31 -8.95
C LEU A 295 3.44 -13.91 -7.54
N GLY A 296 4.64 -14.04 -6.98
CA GLY A 296 4.81 -14.53 -5.62
C GLY A 296 6.27 -14.65 -5.19
N CYS A 297 6.43 -15.27 -4.02
CA CYS A 297 7.72 -15.56 -3.39
C CYS A 297 7.89 -17.05 -3.06
N GLY A 298 6.88 -17.89 -3.32
CA GLY A 298 6.89 -19.32 -2.98
C GLY A 298 7.65 -20.20 -3.99
N GLY A 299 7.96 -19.66 -5.17
CA GLY A 299 8.68 -20.38 -6.23
C GLY A 299 10.21 -20.40 -6.10
N PRO A 300 10.91 -21.01 -7.07
CA PRO A 300 12.37 -21.10 -7.07
C PRO A 300 13.09 -19.74 -7.00
N GLY A 301 14.02 -19.62 -6.05
CA GLY A 301 14.78 -18.39 -5.78
C GLY A 301 14.03 -17.36 -4.93
N GLY A 302 12.76 -17.62 -4.61
CA GLY A 302 11.97 -16.79 -3.72
C GLY A 302 12.12 -17.19 -2.26
N SER A 303 11.73 -16.29 -1.38
CA SER A 303 11.61 -16.53 0.06
C SER A 303 10.46 -15.69 0.59
N CYS A 304 9.46 -16.33 1.18
CA CYS A 304 8.34 -15.65 1.81
C CYS A 304 8.56 -15.52 3.31
N GLY A 305 8.62 -14.29 3.83
CA GLY A 305 8.42 -14.03 5.25
C GLY A 305 6.94 -14.12 5.64
N PRO A 306 6.57 -14.42 6.90
CA PRO A 306 5.21 -14.34 7.44
C PRO A 306 4.42 -13.10 6.98
N ALA A 307 3.18 -13.29 6.58
CA ALA A 307 2.24 -12.21 6.29
C ALA A 307 0.80 -12.72 6.42
N GLN A 308 -0.14 -11.79 6.65
CA GLN A 308 -1.58 -12.11 6.65
C GLN A 308 -2.16 -12.09 5.24
N ALA A 309 -1.62 -11.26 4.35
CA ALA A 309 -2.09 -11.10 2.99
C ALA A 309 -0.94 -11.07 1.98
N THR A 310 -1.18 -11.64 0.80
CA THR A 310 -0.40 -11.38 -0.41
C THR A 310 -1.26 -10.55 -1.35
N ILE A 311 -0.73 -9.40 -1.77
CA ILE A 311 -1.47 -8.44 -2.58
C ILE A 311 -0.67 -8.12 -3.83
N VAL A 312 -1.34 -8.14 -4.97
CA VAL A 312 -0.80 -7.62 -6.23
C VAL A 312 -1.63 -6.43 -6.66
N ARG A 313 -0.98 -5.28 -6.89
CA ARG A 313 -1.62 -4.10 -7.46
C ARG A 313 -0.91 -3.65 -8.72
N LEU A 314 -1.64 -3.57 -9.81
CA LEU A 314 -1.18 -3.07 -11.09
C LEU A 314 -1.86 -1.74 -11.38
N THR A 315 -1.09 -0.74 -11.79
CA THR A 315 -1.61 0.53 -12.32
C THR A 315 -0.93 0.81 -13.65
N SER A 316 -1.70 1.08 -14.70
CA SER A 316 -1.19 1.48 -16.02
C SER A 316 -1.46 2.95 -16.32
N THR A 317 -0.69 3.50 -17.25
CA THR A 317 -0.93 4.82 -17.84
C THR A 317 -0.47 4.81 -19.29
N ASP A 318 -1.16 5.58 -20.12
CA ASP A 318 -0.79 5.92 -21.50
C ASP A 318 -0.20 7.34 -21.61
N GLY A 319 0.14 7.96 -20.48
CA GLY A 319 0.75 9.27 -20.41
C GLY A 319 2.15 9.33 -21.03
N ASP A 320 2.61 10.54 -21.34
CA ASP A 320 3.94 10.75 -21.90
C ASP A 320 5.05 10.40 -20.90
N VAL A 321 6.02 9.60 -21.35
CA VAL A 321 7.19 9.16 -20.57
C VAL A 321 8.47 9.86 -21.00
N GLU A 322 8.44 10.72 -22.02
CA GLU A 322 9.62 11.46 -22.47
C GLU A 322 10.15 12.37 -21.35
N GLY A 323 11.42 12.19 -20.98
CA GLY A 323 12.05 12.93 -19.90
C GLY A 323 11.57 12.57 -18.48
N ALA A 324 10.59 11.66 -18.35
CA ALA A 324 10.12 11.19 -17.05
C ALA A 324 11.15 10.25 -16.39
N SER A 325 11.15 10.21 -15.05
CA SER A 325 11.89 9.19 -14.31
C SER A 325 11.41 7.79 -14.71
N PRO A 326 12.30 6.77 -14.77
CA PRO A 326 11.89 5.39 -15.03
C PRO A 326 10.93 4.81 -13.96
N PHE A 327 10.81 5.47 -12.81
CA PHE A 327 9.92 5.08 -11.71
C PHE A 327 8.70 6.00 -11.56
N ALA A 328 8.55 6.99 -12.45
CA ALA A 328 7.38 7.85 -12.46
C ALA A 328 6.22 7.19 -13.20
N MET A 329 5.01 7.39 -12.67
CA MET A 329 3.77 7.13 -13.38
C MET A 329 3.25 8.47 -13.91
N PRO A 330 3.47 8.81 -15.20
CA PRO A 330 2.90 10.04 -15.75
C PRO A 330 1.38 10.02 -15.68
N PRO A 331 0.72 11.19 -15.55
CA PRO A 331 -0.74 11.26 -15.61
C PRO A 331 -1.27 10.60 -16.89
N PRO A 332 -2.36 9.81 -16.81
CA PRO A 332 -2.94 9.20 -18.00
C PRO A 332 -3.41 10.27 -18.97
N ALA A 333 -3.15 10.04 -20.26
CA ALA A 333 -3.66 10.89 -21.33
C ALA A 333 -5.11 10.52 -21.65
N ARG A 334 -5.41 9.22 -21.77
CA ARG A 334 -6.74 8.73 -22.14
C ARG A 334 -7.21 7.55 -21.32
N LYS A 335 -6.36 6.53 -21.14
CA LYS A 335 -6.71 5.28 -20.45
C LYS A 335 -5.81 5.01 -19.25
N GLN A 336 -6.44 4.57 -18.17
CA GLN A 336 -5.77 4.01 -16.99
C GLN A 336 -6.49 2.72 -16.61
N VAL A 337 -5.72 1.67 -16.31
CA VAL A 337 -6.24 0.43 -15.75
C VAL A 337 -5.64 0.24 -14.37
N GLU A 338 -6.50 -0.12 -13.42
CA GLU A 338 -6.09 -0.56 -12.09
C GLU A 338 -6.57 -1.97 -11.86
N ILE A 339 -5.68 -2.86 -11.43
CA ILE A 339 -6.02 -4.22 -11.00
C ILE A 339 -5.50 -4.38 -9.58
N GLN A 340 -6.33 -4.88 -8.68
CA GLN A 340 -5.94 -5.24 -7.34
C GLN A 340 -6.43 -6.65 -7.05
N CYS A 341 -5.52 -7.50 -6.60
CA CYS A 341 -5.82 -8.86 -6.22
C CYS A 341 -5.30 -9.10 -4.80
N VAL A 342 -6.11 -9.79 -4.00
CA VAL A 342 -5.79 -10.10 -2.60
C VAL A 342 -5.99 -11.60 -2.36
N ALA A 343 -5.03 -12.22 -1.68
CA ALA A 343 -5.16 -13.55 -1.10
C ALA A 343 -4.83 -13.45 0.39
N LEU A 344 -5.72 -13.94 1.27
CA LEU A 344 -5.45 -13.99 2.71
C LEU A 344 -4.82 -15.34 3.06
N GLY A 345 -3.68 -15.29 3.77
CA GLY A 345 -2.83 -16.44 4.02
C GLY A 345 -2.15 -16.96 2.76
N GLY A 346 -2.02 -18.29 2.67
CA GLY A 346 -1.41 -18.97 1.52
C GLY A 346 0.12 -19.02 1.55
N ASP A 347 0.69 -19.45 0.42
CA ASP A 347 2.13 -19.68 0.25
C ASP A 347 2.89 -18.44 -0.25
N GLY A 348 2.21 -17.31 -0.42
CA GLY A 348 2.79 -16.11 -1.00
C GLY A 348 2.69 -15.97 -2.50
N THR A 349 1.85 -16.77 -3.15
CA THR A 349 1.60 -16.70 -4.58
C THR A 349 0.20 -16.19 -4.86
N LEU A 350 0.07 -15.34 -5.87
CA LEU A 350 -1.20 -14.80 -6.33
C LEU A 350 -1.24 -14.76 -7.85
N THR A 351 -2.38 -15.10 -8.45
CA THR A 351 -2.59 -15.03 -9.89
C THR A 351 -3.64 -13.98 -10.24
N ILE A 352 -3.28 -13.04 -11.11
CA ILE A 352 -4.24 -12.19 -11.79
C ILE A 352 -4.88 -13.02 -12.93
N PRO A 353 -6.21 -13.23 -12.91
CA PRO A 353 -6.89 -14.05 -13.90
C PRO A 353 -6.88 -13.37 -15.27
N ALA A 354 -7.04 -14.20 -16.32
CA ALA A 354 -7.00 -13.75 -17.71
C ALA A 354 -8.07 -12.69 -18.01
N GLU A 355 -9.23 -12.78 -17.36
CA GLU A 355 -10.35 -11.85 -17.49
C GLU A 355 -9.97 -10.43 -17.04
N ALA A 356 -9.22 -10.31 -15.94
CA ALA A 356 -8.71 -9.02 -15.48
C ALA A 356 -7.59 -8.51 -16.39
N MET A 357 -6.65 -9.37 -16.80
CA MET A 357 -5.56 -9.02 -17.72
C MET A 357 -6.07 -8.63 -19.12
N LYS A 358 -7.22 -9.16 -19.53
CA LYS A 358 -7.88 -8.78 -20.78
C LYS A 358 -8.29 -7.31 -20.78
N LEU A 359 -8.70 -6.75 -19.65
CA LEU A 359 -9.02 -5.32 -19.56
C LEU A 359 -7.79 -4.44 -19.82
N LEU A 360 -6.62 -4.88 -19.34
CA LEU A 360 -5.34 -4.22 -19.61
C LEU A 360 -4.98 -4.28 -21.10
N GLN A 361 -5.14 -5.44 -21.73
CA GLN A 361 -4.96 -5.63 -23.18
C GLN A 361 -5.91 -4.73 -24.00
N GLU A 362 -7.20 -4.73 -23.67
CA GLU A 362 -8.22 -3.94 -24.37
C GLU A 362 -7.93 -2.44 -24.25
N ALA A 363 -7.51 -1.98 -23.07
CA ALA A 363 -7.09 -0.58 -22.88
C ALA A 363 -5.86 -0.23 -23.74
N HIS A 364 -4.85 -1.10 -23.78
CA HIS A 364 -3.65 -0.91 -24.61
C HIS A 364 -3.97 -0.84 -26.11
N GLN A 365 -4.94 -1.62 -26.58
CA GLN A 365 -5.39 -1.58 -27.98
C GLN A 365 -6.10 -0.26 -28.33
N VAL A 366 -6.77 0.37 -27.37
CA VAL A 366 -7.45 1.67 -27.55
C VAL A 366 -6.48 2.84 -27.46
N SER A 367 -5.54 2.78 -26.52
CA SER A 367 -4.50 3.78 -26.30
C SER A 367 -3.23 3.07 -25.81
N PRO A 368 -2.13 3.08 -26.57
CA PRO A 368 -0.93 2.34 -26.19
C PRO A 368 -0.41 2.74 -24.81
N ILE A 369 -0.56 1.82 -23.85
CA ILE A 369 0.01 1.93 -22.51
C ILE A 369 1.52 2.16 -22.62
N SER A 370 2.01 3.21 -21.97
CA SER A 370 3.41 3.63 -21.97
C SER A 370 4.15 3.24 -20.68
N ARG A 371 3.41 3.01 -19.60
CA ARG A 371 3.98 2.59 -18.31
C ARG A 371 2.99 1.72 -17.52
N ILE A 372 3.53 0.69 -16.87
CA ILE A 372 2.83 -0.11 -15.88
C ILE A 372 3.68 -0.12 -14.61
N ARG A 373 3.06 0.17 -13.46
CA ARG A 373 3.63 -0.09 -12.14
C ARG A 373 2.90 -1.29 -11.54
N THR A 374 3.66 -2.28 -11.13
CA THR A 374 3.16 -3.47 -10.43
C THR A 374 3.76 -3.52 -9.04
N ALA A 375 2.94 -3.67 -8.01
CA ALA A 375 3.35 -3.88 -6.65
C ALA A 375 3.02 -5.32 -6.25
N LEU A 376 4.01 -6.08 -5.81
CA LEU A 376 3.83 -7.33 -5.07
C LEU A 376 4.09 -7.03 -3.59
N MET A 377 3.16 -7.38 -2.72
CA MET A 377 3.11 -6.91 -1.35
C MET A 377 2.81 -8.06 -0.38
N ARG A 378 3.47 -8.04 0.78
CA ARG A 378 3.30 -8.98 1.89
C ARG A 378 2.92 -8.18 3.13
N GLU A 379 1.68 -8.31 3.55
CA GLU A 379 1.05 -7.33 4.44
C GLU A 379 0.34 -7.99 5.63
N GLY A 380 0.32 -7.28 6.76
CA GLY A 380 -0.77 -7.32 7.72
C GLY A 380 -2.00 -6.61 7.17
N TRP A 381 -3.19 -7.01 7.61
CA TRP A 381 -4.44 -6.51 7.06
C TRP A 381 -5.44 -6.16 8.16
N ALA A 382 -6.11 -5.02 8.00
CA ALA A 382 -7.33 -4.72 8.73
C ALA A 382 -8.38 -4.06 7.81
N GLY A 383 -9.65 -4.33 8.10
CA GLY A 383 -10.79 -3.78 7.36
C GLY A 383 -11.77 -3.04 8.26
N PRO A 384 -11.38 -1.98 8.99
CA PRO A 384 -12.35 -1.20 9.76
C PRO A 384 -13.46 -0.68 8.86
N THR A 385 -14.68 -0.78 9.37
CA THR A 385 -15.91 -0.34 8.71
C THR A 385 -16.61 0.65 9.62
N ASN A 386 -17.33 1.59 9.02
CA ASN A 386 -18.18 2.52 9.77
C ASN A 386 -19.11 1.80 10.77
N ALA A 387 -19.39 2.47 11.88
CA ALA A 387 -20.36 2.00 12.85
C ALA A 387 -21.77 1.81 12.24
N ALA A 388 -22.55 0.89 12.82
CA ALA A 388 -23.92 0.63 12.39
C ALA A 388 -24.77 1.91 12.41
N SER A 389 -25.72 2.02 11.46
CA SER A 389 -26.52 3.19 11.07
C SER A 389 -25.91 4.15 10.04
N LEU A 390 -24.60 4.04 9.77
CA LEU A 390 -23.94 4.72 8.65
C LEU A 390 -23.81 3.79 7.42
N PRO A 391 -23.57 4.34 6.21
CA PRO A 391 -23.09 3.55 5.08
C PRO A 391 -21.87 2.71 5.48
N PRO A 392 -21.82 1.40 5.12
CA PRO A 392 -20.74 0.50 5.50
C PRO A 392 -19.51 0.76 4.61
N ASN A 393 -18.97 1.98 4.68
CA ASN A 393 -17.73 2.35 4.00
C ASN A 393 -16.59 1.61 4.69
N ILE A 394 -15.75 0.95 3.90
CA ILE A 394 -14.66 0.09 4.38
C ILE A 394 -13.34 0.79 4.07
N THR A 395 -12.46 0.83 5.06
CA THR A 395 -11.05 1.20 4.85
C THR A 395 -10.21 -0.05 4.92
N THR A 396 -9.42 -0.33 3.88
CA THR A 396 -8.41 -1.39 3.89
C THR A 396 -7.10 -0.81 4.40
N ILE A 397 -6.60 -1.31 5.53
CA ILE A 397 -5.31 -0.93 6.09
C ILE A 397 -4.31 -2.05 5.82
N LEU A 398 -3.18 -1.71 5.20
CA LEU A 398 -2.09 -2.62 4.84
C LEU A 398 -0.80 -2.16 5.50
N VAL A 399 -0.08 -3.10 6.13
CA VAL A 399 1.17 -2.82 6.84
C VAL A 399 2.21 -3.91 6.54
N GLY A 400 3.39 -3.57 6.03
CA GLY A 400 4.41 -4.58 5.73
C GLY A 400 5.39 -4.16 4.64
N HIS A 401 5.67 -5.09 3.72
CA HIS A 401 6.73 -4.92 2.72
C HIS A 401 6.18 -5.01 1.30
N GLY A 402 6.64 -4.09 0.44
CA GLY A 402 6.29 -4.02 -0.96
C GLY A 402 7.50 -4.06 -1.88
N LEU A 403 7.33 -4.69 -3.04
CA LEU A 403 8.27 -4.65 -4.13
C LEU A 403 7.58 -4.08 -5.38
N LEU A 404 8.10 -2.97 -5.89
CA LEU A 404 7.60 -2.34 -7.10
C LEU A 404 8.39 -2.77 -8.34
N GLY A 405 7.68 -3.14 -9.39
CA GLY A 405 8.21 -3.29 -10.74
C GLY A 405 7.63 -2.25 -11.68
N PHE A 406 8.41 -1.83 -12.67
CA PHE A 406 7.99 -0.91 -13.71
C PHE A 406 8.23 -1.53 -15.09
N THR A 407 7.18 -1.58 -15.92
CA THR A 407 7.24 -2.05 -17.31
C THR A 407 7.01 -0.86 -18.24
N SER A 408 7.86 -0.71 -19.27
CA SER A 408 7.67 0.21 -20.40
C SER A 408 7.49 -0.62 -21.67
N PRO A 409 6.24 -0.87 -22.10
CA PRO A 409 5.94 -1.74 -23.23
C PRO A 409 6.56 -1.33 -24.57
#